data_AF-A0A108T1Y1-F1
#
_entry.id   AF-A0A108T1Y1-F1
#
_cell.length_a   1.000
_cell.length_b   1.000
_cell.length_c   1.000
_cell.angle_alpha   90.00
_cell.angle_beta   90.00
_cell.angle_gamma   90.00
#
_symmetry.space_group_name_H-M   'P 1'
#
loop_
_entity.id
_entity.type
_entity.pdbx_description
1 polymer ?
#
loop_
_entity_poly.entity_id
_entity_poly.type
_entity_poly.pdbx_seq_one_letter_code
_entity_poly.pdbx_strand_id
1 'polypeptide(L)'
;MSTVQIYDLYAQKIADITNVPYPYIVILRDKNLLNLKEARDKLIRHDYWKLVKTNKFTHNQILENLAGIYDVNKRQILYAIKFKPKRTYYCQQCGSQLSKIKFIRNNGICDRCISNQIKL
;
A
#
# COMPACT_ATOMS: atom_id res chain seq x y z
N MET A 1 -8.95 3.13 -21.44
CA MET A 1 -9.03 4.30 -20.53
C MET A 1 -7.84 5.21 -20.82
N SER A 2 -7.96 6.51 -20.61
CA SER A 2 -6.78 7.39 -20.71
C SER A 2 -5.86 7.20 -19.49
N THR A 3 -4.57 7.50 -19.65
CA THR A 3 -3.58 7.42 -18.56
C THR A 3 -4.00 8.26 -17.34
N VAL A 4 -4.59 9.44 -17.58
CA VAL A 4 -5.12 10.33 -16.54
C VAL A 4 -6.22 9.65 -15.72
N GLN A 5 -7.19 8.99 -16.38
CA GLN A 5 -8.28 8.28 -15.70
C GLN A 5 -7.77 7.13 -14.82
N ILE A 6 -6.71 6.44 -15.26
CA ILE A 6 -6.08 5.37 -14.48
C ILE A 6 -5.42 5.92 -13.22
N TYR A 7 -4.73 7.06 -13.31
CA TYR A 7 -4.11 7.67 -12.14
C TYR A 7 -5.12 8.27 -11.16
N ASP A 8 -6.23 8.81 -11.65
CA ASP A 8 -7.35 9.25 -10.79
C ASP A 8 -7.99 8.06 -10.06
N LEU A 9 -8.20 6.93 -10.76
CA LEU A 9 -8.66 5.69 -10.14
C LEU A 9 -7.73 5.25 -9.00
N TYR A 10 -6.42 5.36 -9.17
CA TYR A 10 -5.45 5.00 -8.14
C TYR A 10 -5.56 5.93 -6.93
N ALA A 11 -5.64 7.24 -7.17
CA ALA A 11 -5.78 8.23 -6.10
C ALA A 11 -7.06 8.00 -5.27
N GLN A 12 -8.19 7.74 -5.94
CA GLN A 12 -9.46 7.44 -5.27
C GLN A 12 -9.35 6.16 -4.41
N LYS A 13 -8.85 5.06 -4.99
CA LYS A 13 -8.68 3.80 -4.24
C LYS A 13 -7.74 3.94 -3.05
N ILE A 14 -6.67 4.73 -3.17
CA ILE A 14 -5.75 4.99 -2.05
C ILE A 14 -6.49 5.75 -0.95
N ALA A 15 -7.26 6.78 -1.30
CA ALA A 15 -8.06 7.53 -0.34
C ALA A 15 -9.03 6.61 0.42
N ASP A 16 -9.75 5.75 -0.30
CA ASP A 16 -10.72 4.81 0.28
C ASP A 16 -10.06 3.77 1.21
N ILE A 17 -8.87 3.27 0.86
CA ILE A 17 -8.16 2.25 1.65
C ILE A 17 -7.50 2.85 2.90
N THR A 18 -6.99 4.07 2.79
CA THR A 18 -6.18 4.71 3.86
C THR A 18 -6.96 5.69 4.73
N ASN A 19 -8.20 6.02 4.34
CA ASN A 19 -9.01 7.11 4.91
C ASN A 19 -8.31 8.48 4.85
N VAL A 20 -7.28 8.64 4.01
CA VAL A 20 -6.68 9.94 3.73
C VAL A 20 -7.57 10.67 2.71
N PRO A 21 -7.97 11.92 2.97
CA PRO A 21 -8.79 12.66 2.02
C PRO A 21 -8.19 12.71 0.60
N TYR A 22 -9.03 12.43 -0.40
CA TYR A 22 -8.65 12.41 -1.81
C TYR A 22 -7.83 13.63 -2.28
N PRO A 23 -8.16 14.88 -1.90
CA PRO A 23 -7.38 16.05 -2.30
C PRO A 23 -5.89 15.95 -1.91
N TYR A 24 -5.58 15.36 -0.76
CA TYR A 24 -4.19 15.20 -0.34
C TYR A 24 -3.44 14.16 -1.18
N ILE A 25 -4.11 13.08 -1.58
CA ILE A 25 -3.52 12.07 -2.47
C ILE A 25 -3.22 12.67 -3.84
N VAL A 26 -4.12 13.50 -4.38
CA VAL A 26 -3.90 14.23 -5.64
C VAL A 26 -2.70 15.16 -5.53
N ILE A 27 -2.59 15.94 -4.45
CA ILE A 27 -1.43 16.82 -4.22
C ILE A 27 -0.12 16.02 -4.19
N LEU A 28 -0.10 14.88 -3.50
CA LEU A 28 1.09 14.03 -3.44
C LEU A 28 1.45 13.45 -4.82
N ARG A 29 0.46 13.10 -5.64
CA ARG A 29 0.67 12.65 -7.02
C ARG A 29 1.28 13.77 -7.87
N ASP A 30 0.64 14.94 -7.87
CA ASP A 30 1.01 16.05 -8.75
C ASP A 30 2.38 16.63 -8.40
N LYS A 31 2.80 16.50 -7.13
CA LYS A 31 4.15 16.84 -6.66
C LYS A 31 5.20 15.73 -6.88
N ASN A 32 4.86 14.65 -7.58
CA ASN A 32 5.72 13.47 -7.79
C ASN A 32 6.21 12.81 -6.48
N LEU A 33 5.45 12.93 -5.40
CA LEU A 33 5.74 12.31 -4.10
C LEU A 33 5.15 10.89 -3.98
N LEU A 34 4.27 10.49 -4.90
CA LEU A 34 3.74 9.13 -5.01
C LEU A 34 4.43 8.35 -6.13
N ASN A 35 5.05 7.23 -5.75
CA ASN A 35 5.53 6.26 -6.74
C ASN A 35 4.34 5.52 -7.36
N LEU A 36 3.93 5.94 -8.56
CA LEU A 36 2.75 5.43 -9.25
C LEU A 36 2.82 3.93 -9.55
N LYS A 37 4.01 3.42 -9.89
CA LYS A 37 4.20 1.98 -10.14
C LYS A 37 3.97 1.18 -8.86
N GLU A 38 4.58 1.61 -7.76
CA GLU A 38 4.44 0.92 -6.48
C GLU A 38 3.01 1.02 -5.93
N ALA A 39 2.37 2.18 -6.11
CA ALA A 39 0.96 2.38 -5.78
C ALA A 39 0.07 1.40 -6.55
N ARG A 40 0.22 1.31 -7.87
CA ARG A 40 -0.49 0.35 -8.72
C ARG A 40 -0.30 -1.09 -8.23
N ASP A 41 0.94 -1.51 -8.00
CA ASP A 41 1.24 -2.89 -7.60
C ASP A 41 0.63 -3.22 -6.22
N LYS A 42 0.55 -2.24 -5.30
CA LYS A 42 -0.14 -2.38 -4.00
C LYS A 42 -1.65 -2.48 -4.17
N LEU A 43 -2.25 -1.68 -5.04
CA LEU A 43 -3.69 -1.70 -5.34
C LEU A 43 -4.12 -3.01 -6.01
N ILE A 44 -3.37 -3.49 -7.01
CA ILE A 44 -3.60 -4.79 -7.65
C ILE A 44 -3.59 -5.91 -6.60
N ARG A 45 -2.60 -5.90 -5.70
CA ARG A 45 -2.50 -6.91 -4.63
C ARG A 45 -3.70 -6.85 -3.69
N HIS A 46 -4.08 -5.65 -3.25
CA HIS A 46 -5.22 -5.45 -2.37
C HIS A 46 -6.51 -6.04 -2.98
N ASP A 47 -6.80 -5.67 -4.24
CA ASP A 47 -8.01 -6.10 -4.92
C ASP A 47 -8.01 -7.60 -5.22
N TYR A 48 -6.86 -8.16 -5.63
CA TYR A 48 -6.71 -9.60 -5.83
C TYR A 48 -7.08 -10.38 -4.56
N TRP A 49 -6.50 -10.05 -3.41
CA TRP A 49 -6.79 -10.76 -2.16
C TRP A 49 -8.23 -10.53 -1.69
N LYS A 50 -8.82 -9.36 -1.95
CA LYS A 50 -10.23 -9.10 -1.68
C LYS A 50 -11.13 -10.04 -2.50
N LEU A 51 -10.85 -10.22 -3.79
CA LEU A 51 -11.61 -11.10 -4.68
C LEU A 51 -11.42 -12.58 -4.35
N VAL A 52 -10.18 -13.01 -4.09
CA VAL A 52 -9.88 -14.40 -3.68
C VAL A 52 -10.64 -14.78 -2.41
N LYS A 53 -10.69 -13.90 -1.41
CA LYS A 53 -11.44 -14.14 -0.16
C LYS A 53 -12.93 -14.38 -0.36
N THR A 54 -13.51 -13.93 -1.47
CA THR A 54 -14.93 -14.17 -1.75
C THR A 54 -15.22 -15.61 -2.18
N ASN A 55 -14.21 -16.37 -2.64
CA ASN A 55 -14.35 -17.70 -3.23
C ASN A 55 -15.36 -17.82 -4.40
N LYS A 56 -15.73 -16.69 -5.03
CA LYS A 56 -16.74 -16.65 -6.11
C LYS A 56 -16.16 -16.75 -7.52
N PHE A 57 -14.87 -16.51 -7.68
CA PHE A 57 -14.23 -16.36 -8.98
C PHE A 57 -13.00 -17.25 -9.10
N THR A 58 -12.77 -17.77 -10.29
CA THR A 58 -11.55 -18.50 -10.59
C THR A 58 -10.35 -17.55 -10.66
N HIS A 59 -9.15 -18.09 -10.42
CA HIS A 59 -7.90 -17.35 -10.52
C HIS A 59 -7.77 -16.59 -11.84
N ASN A 60 -8.07 -17.24 -12.97
CA ASN A 60 -7.94 -16.62 -14.29
C ASN A 60 -8.95 -15.50 -14.54
N GLN A 61 -10.19 -15.63 -14.06
CA GLN A 61 -11.19 -14.55 -14.15
C GLN A 61 -10.75 -13.31 -13.37
N ILE A 62 -10.18 -13.50 -12.19
CA ILE A 62 -9.62 -12.40 -11.39
C ILE A 62 -8.48 -11.72 -12.14
N LEU A 63 -7.56 -12.49 -12.73
CA LEU A 63 -6.44 -11.93 -13.49
C LEU A 63 -6.88 -11.12 -14.71
N GLU A 64 -7.86 -11.61 -15.48
CA GLU A 64 -8.39 -10.89 -16.64
C GLU A 64 -9.08 -9.59 -16.25
N ASN A 65 -9.90 -9.65 -15.19
CA ASN A 65 -10.60 -8.47 -14.69
C ASN A 65 -9.60 -7.40 -14.22
N LEU A 66 -8.59 -7.78 -13.44
CA LEU A 66 -7.55 -6.87 -12.98
C LEU A 66 -6.70 -6.32 -14.14
N ALA A 67 -6.44 -7.11 -15.18
CA ALA A 67 -5.72 -6.66 -16.37
C ALA A 67 -6.46 -5.53 -17.08
N GLY A 68 -7.77 -5.67 -17.24
CA GLY A 68 -8.63 -4.64 -17.81
C GLY A 68 -8.71 -3.37 -16.95
N ILE A 69 -8.90 -3.51 -15.63
CA ILE A 69 -9.03 -2.34 -14.72
C ILE A 69 -7.75 -1.52 -14.65
N TYR A 70 -6.60 -2.19 -14.58
CA TYR A 70 -5.31 -1.54 -14.35
C TYR A 70 -4.53 -1.25 -15.64
N ASP A 71 -5.07 -1.65 -16.79
CA ASP A 71 -4.42 -1.56 -18.12
C ASP A 71 -3.00 -2.14 -18.11
N VAL A 72 -2.89 -3.37 -17.61
CA VAL A 72 -1.62 -4.10 -17.49
C VAL A 72 -1.79 -5.54 -17.93
N ASN A 73 -0.70 -6.16 -18.38
CA ASN A 73 -0.76 -7.56 -18.76
C ASN A 73 -0.77 -8.48 -17.53
N LYS A 74 -1.21 -9.72 -17.72
CA LYS A 74 -1.25 -10.75 -16.66
C LYS A 74 0.10 -11.00 -16.00
N ARG A 75 1.21 -10.87 -16.73
CA ARG A 75 2.56 -11.07 -16.19
C ARG A 75 2.89 -10.00 -15.13
N GLN A 76 2.52 -8.75 -15.37
CA GLN A 76 2.68 -7.65 -14.41
C GLN A 76 1.83 -7.88 -13.16
N ILE A 77 0.59 -8.37 -13.32
CA ILE A 77 -0.29 -8.71 -12.19
C ILE A 77 0.31 -9.83 -11.35
N LEU A 78 0.77 -10.92 -11.98
CA LEU A 78 1.42 -12.03 -11.29
C LEU A 78 2.65 -11.58 -10.50
N TYR A 79 3.45 -10.66 -11.06
CA TYR A 79 4.59 -10.07 -10.36
C TYR A 79 4.14 -9.27 -9.12
N ALA A 80 3.12 -8.41 -9.28
CA ALA A 80 2.56 -7.62 -8.18
C ALA A 80 2.01 -8.50 -7.04
N ILE A 81 1.34 -9.61 -7.37
CA ILE A 81 0.78 -10.55 -6.39
C ILE A 81 1.87 -11.36 -5.67
N LYS A 82 2.89 -11.85 -6.40
CA LYS A 82 3.96 -12.68 -5.83
C LYS A 82 4.87 -11.92 -4.85
N PHE A 83 4.93 -10.60 -4.95
CA PHE A 83 5.77 -9.77 -4.08
C PHE A 83 5.34 -9.89 -2.62
N LYS A 84 6.29 -10.32 -1.76
CA LYS A 84 6.12 -10.33 -0.31
C LYS A 84 6.55 -8.98 0.26
N PRO A 85 5.64 -8.17 0.82
CA PRO A 85 6.01 -6.89 1.40
C PRO A 85 6.95 -7.10 2.58
N LYS A 86 8.10 -6.41 2.57
CA LYS A 86 8.88 -6.21 3.78
C LYS A 86 8.06 -5.30 4.68
N ARG A 87 7.63 -5.82 5.84
CA ARG A 87 6.94 -5.00 6.84
C ARG A 87 7.93 -3.96 7.34
N THR A 88 7.60 -2.69 7.12
CA THR A 88 8.25 -1.57 7.79
C THR A 88 7.55 -1.33 9.12
N TYR A 89 8.34 -1.07 10.15
CA TYR A 89 7.86 -0.78 11.48
C TYR A 89 8.24 0.66 11.79
N TYR A 90 7.37 1.39 12.45
CA TYR A 90 7.60 2.80 12.81
C TYR A 90 7.33 2.99 14.29
N CYS A 91 8.07 3.92 14.90
CA CYS A 91 7.82 4.35 16.27
C CYS A 91 6.43 5.00 16.35
N GLN A 92 5.61 4.54 17.27
CA GLN A 92 4.25 5.06 17.48
C GLN A 92 4.24 6.50 18.03
N GLN A 93 5.35 6.96 18.61
CA GLN A 93 5.46 8.30 19.18
C GLN A 93 6.07 9.34 18.23
N CYS A 94 7.10 8.98 17.45
CA CYS A 94 7.84 9.94 16.62
C CYS A 94 7.94 9.57 15.14
N GLY A 95 7.36 8.44 14.72
CA GLY A 95 7.37 8.00 13.32
C GLY A 95 8.72 7.49 12.80
N SER A 96 9.79 7.45 13.62
CA SER A 96 11.08 6.92 13.19
C SER A 96 10.99 5.44 12.78
N GLN A 97 11.62 5.05 11.68
CA GLN A 97 11.63 3.66 11.24
C GLN A 97 12.38 2.74 12.23
N LEU A 98 11.81 1.56 12.49
CA LEU A 98 12.30 0.53 13.40
C LEU A 98 12.52 -0.80 12.67
N SER A 99 13.44 -1.61 13.22
CA SER A 99 13.48 -3.03 12.88
C SER A 99 12.32 -3.76 13.57
N LYS A 100 11.93 -4.92 13.03
CA LYS A 100 10.93 -5.80 13.66
C LYS A 100 11.29 -6.11 15.11
N ILE A 101 12.56 -6.41 15.37
CA ILE A 101 13.06 -6.76 16.70
C ILE A 101 12.87 -5.60 17.67
N LYS A 102 13.28 -4.38 17.29
CA LYS A 102 13.11 -3.18 18.13
C LYS A 102 11.64 -2.86 18.38
N PHE A 103 10.80 -2.95 17.34
CA PHE A 103 9.37 -2.71 17.47
C PHE A 103 8.71 -3.66 18.47
N ILE A 104 9.04 -4.97 18.42
CA ILE A 104 8.50 -5.95 19.35
C ILE A 104 9.02 -5.73 20.77
N ARG A 105 10.34 -5.56 20.92
CA ARG A 105 10.99 -5.40 22.24
C ARG A 105 10.46 -4.19 23.01
N ASN A 106 10.25 -3.08 22.31
CA ASN A 106 9.93 -1.80 22.91
C ASN A 106 8.43 -1.45 22.76
N ASN A 107 7.57 -2.43 22.50
CA ASN A 107 6.12 -2.23 22.28
C ASN A 107 5.79 -1.07 21.32
N GLY A 108 6.54 -0.97 20.22
CA GLY A 108 6.34 0.03 19.19
C GLY A 108 6.97 1.40 19.44
N ILE A 109 7.76 1.57 20.51
CA ILE A 109 8.42 2.84 20.84
C ILE A 109 9.94 2.75 20.55
N CYS A 110 10.56 3.80 20.00
CA CYS A 110 12.00 3.80 19.76
C CYS A 110 12.80 4.03 21.05
N ASP A 111 14.07 3.61 21.06
CA ASP A 111 14.95 3.74 22.24
C ASP A 111 15.05 5.23 22.69
N ARG A 112 15.08 6.17 21.74
CA ARG A 112 15.09 7.62 22.03
C ARG A 112 13.83 8.08 22.77
N CYS A 113 12.66 7.63 22.34
CA CYS A 113 11.40 7.99 22.98
C CYS A 113 11.26 7.37 24.37
N ILE A 114 11.70 6.12 24.57
CA ILE A 114 11.74 5.49 25.90
C ILE A 114 12.70 6.23 26.82
N SER A 115 13.90 6.58 26.33
CA SER A 115 14.90 7.31 27.12
C SER A 115 14.35 8.63 27.68
N ASN A 116 13.49 9.33 26.91
CA ASN A 116 12.87 10.58 27.35
C ASN A 116 11.80 10.39 28.44
N GLN A 117 11.34 9.17 28.68
CA GLN A 117 10.34 8.85 29.71
C GLN A 117 10.98 8.45 31.05
N ILE A 118 12.29 8.18 31.07
CA ILE A 118 13.02 7.83 32.28
C ILE A 118 13.12 9.11 33.14
N LYS A 119 12.41 9.13 34.26
CA LYS A 119 12.57 10.16 35.31
C LYS A 119 13.53 9.61 36.36
N LEU A 120 14.54 10.41 36.69
CA LEU A 120 15.45 10.18 37.82
C LEU A 120 14.85 10.79 39.09
#